data_AF-A0A345HZV3-F1
#
_entry.id   AF-A0A345HZV3-F1
#
_cell.length_a   1.000
_cell.length_b   1.000
_cell.length_c   1.000
_cell.angle_alpha   90.00
_cell.angle_beta   90.00
_cell.angle_gamma   90.00
#
_symmetry.space_group_name_H-M   'P 1'
#
loop_
_entity.id
_entity.type
_entity.pdbx_description
1 polymer ?
#
loop_
_entity_poly.entity_id
_entity_poly.type
_entity_poly.pdbx_seq_one_letter_code
_entity_poly.pdbx_strand_id
1 'polypeptide(L)'
;MTDQLAPSGGTSAVVFDLMLLRTRAMECRLTDEDLTALTGIPTADFGTHLTPHTLPAATLFTLARALNTSAESLLRQSGPTRRPAPEAAGHATVLHAALLEADRIHPDDLASALEWTPHRLKRAATTLAAHLDQPSSPHRLLHTDTVIHLTTIPGLLGPKQRQNLHNSGHTAASLAPGEAAAVTRLLHHTVTGLPADMSPEQIPRLANRRLLAPSGEQPAPHPDVLFALGLAAHPLTRTEAAADGPASAPAAATPPPPGAR
;
A
#
# COMPACT_ATOMS: atom_id res chain seq x y z
N MET A 1 2.60 26.41 20.81
CA MET A 1 1.89 27.44 20.02
C MET A 1 2.28 27.24 18.57
N THR A 2 1.29 26.83 17.75
CA THR A 2 1.22 26.79 16.26
C THR A 2 2.42 26.14 15.56
N ASP A 3 2.39 24.86 15.16
CA ASP A 3 1.44 24.22 14.23
C ASP A 3 1.29 25.02 12.93
N GLN A 4 2.03 24.61 11.90
CA GLN A 4 1.75 24.96 10.52
C GLN A 4 1.85 23.70 9.67
N LEU A 5 0.72 22.98 9.69
CA LEU A 5 0.16 22.16 8.63
C LEU A 5 0.89 22.30 7.29
N ALA A 6 1.47 21.20 6.83
CA ALA A 6 1.71 21.00 5.41
C ALA A 6 0.37 21.18 4.65
N PRO A 7 0.33 21.91 3.53
CA PRO A 7 -0.87 21.92 2.71
C PRO A 7 -1.01 20.54 2.05
N SER A 8 -1.88 19.73 2.64
CA SER A 8 -2.59 18.63 1.99
C SER A 8 -3.41 19.20 0.83
N GLY A 9 -2.74 19.51 -0.28
CA GLY A 9 -3.38 19.92 -1.52
C GLY A 9 -3.29 18.78 -2.51
N GLY A 10 -4.37 18.00 -2.64
CA GLY A 10 -4.55 17.18 -3.84
C GLY A 10 -4.56 18.11 -5.04
N THR A 11 -3.42 18.21 -5.73
CA THR A 11 -3.31 18.98 -6.96
C THR A 11 -4.15 18.28 -8.01
N SER A 12 -5.40 18.74 -8.15
CA SER A 12 -6.20 18.48 -9.33
C SER A 12 -5.34 18.91 -10.52
N ALA A 13 -4.85 17.92 -11.29
CA ALA A 13 -4.02 18.17 -12.45
C ALA A 13 -4.92 18.84 -13.50
N VAL A 14 -4.89 20.16 -13.56
CA VAL A 14 -5.60 20.90 -14.60
C VAL A 14 -4.84 20.64 -15.92
N VAL A 15 -5.56 20.23 -16.96
CA VAL A 15 -5.00 19.93 -18.28
C VAL A 15 -5.77 20.73 -19.32
N PHE A 16 -5.09 21.17 -20.38
CA PHE A 16 -5.74 21.86 -21.49
C PHE A 16 -6.68 20.94 -22.26
N ASP A 17 -7.89 21.43 -22.53
CA ASP A 17 -8.81 20.76 -23.45
C ASP A 17 -8.39 21.03 -24.90
N LEU A 18 -7.43 20.24 -25.39
CA LEU A 18 -6.88 20.38 -26.74
C LEU A 18 -7.93 20.20 -27.83
N MET A 19 -8.99 19.43 -27.56
CA MET A 19 -10.10 19.27 -28.48
C MET A 19 -10.90 20.56 -28.59
N LEU A 20 -11.30 21.14 -27.45
CA LEU A 20 -12.02 22.42 -27.45
C LEU A 20 -11.18 23.54 -28.09
N LEU A 21 -9.88 23.58 -27.80
CA LEU A 21 -8.94 24.54 -28.39
C LEU A 21 -8.94 24.45 -29.91
N ARG A 22 -8.78 23.24 -30.48
CA ARG A 22 -8.78 23.02 -31.93
C ARG A 22 -10.11 23.35 -32.58
N THR A 23 -11.23 22.99 -31.95
CA THR A 23 -12.57 23.33 -32.43
C THR A 23 -12.77 24.85 -32.50
N ARG A 24 -12.43 25.57 -31.42
CA ARG A 24 -12.56 27.04 -31.38
C ARG A 24 -11.59 27.73 -32.32
N ALA A 25 -10.39 27.21 -32.52
CA ALA A 25 -9.43 27.76 -33.47
C ALA A 25 -9.97 27.71 -34.90
N MET A 26 -10.58 26.57 -35.30
CA MET A 26 -11.23 26.44 -36.60
C MET A 26 -12.41 27.40 -36.76
N GLU A 27 -13.26 27.53 -35.73
CA GLU A 27 -14.40 28.45 -35.75
C GLU A 27 -13.98 29.92 -35.85
N CYS A 28 -12.88 30.29 -35.18
CA CYS A 28 -12.31 31.63 -35.20
C CYS A 28 -11.37 31.87 -36.40
N ARG A 29 -11.22 30.89 -37.30
CA ARG A 29 -10.32 30.93 -38.48
C ARG A 29 -8.86 31.25 -38.15
N LEU A 30 -8.39 30.82 -36.97
CA LEU A 30 -6.97 30.96 -36.60
C LEU A 30 -6.15 29.89 -37.31
N THR A 31 -5.05 30.30 -37.93
CA THR A 31 -4.11 29.38 -38.56
C THR A 31 -3.16 28.76 -37.53
N ASP A 32 -2.50 27.67 -37.90
CA ASP A 32 -1.47 27.06 -37.05
C ASP A 32 -0.32 28.03 -36.73
N GLU A 33 -0.03 28.96 -37.64
CA GLU A 33 0.96 30.02 -37.46
C GLU A 33 0.50 31.04 -36.42
N ASP A 34 -0.77 31.43 -36.43
CA ASP A 34 -1.36 32.33 -35.43
C ASP A 34 -1.36 31.68 -34.03
N LEU A 35 -1.71 30.41 -33.93
CA LEU A 35 -1.70 29.67 -32.66
C LEU A 35 -0.28 29.49 -32.11
N THR A 36 0.69 29.27 -33.00
CA THR A 36 2.11 29.17 -32.63
C THR A 36 2.64 30.52 -32.17
N ALA A 37 2.29 31.62 -32.85
CA ALA A 37 2.66 32.97 -32.44
C ALA A 37 2.05 33.36 -31.09
N LEU A 38 0.82 32.93 -30.81
CA LEU A 38 0.12 33.22 -29.56
C LEU A 38 0.63 32.41 -28.37
N THR A 39 1.03 31.15 -28.57
CA THR A 39 1.46 30.26 -27.48
C THR A 39 2.99 30.15 -27.33
N GLY A 40 3.74 30.50 -28.37
CA GLY A 40 5.17 30.22 -28.47
C GLY A 40 5.50 28.74 -28.65
N ILE A 41 4.50 27.87 -28.85
CA ILE A 41 4.64 26.43 -28.97
C ILE A 41 4.11 26.02 -30.36
N PRO A 42 4.82 25.19 -31.13
CA PRO A 42 4.28 24.65 -32.38
C PRO A 42 3.00 23.83 -32.13
N THR A 43 1.99 23.96 -33.00
CA THR A 43 0.70 23.26 -32.82
C THR A 43 0.83 21.73 -32.84
N ALA A 44 1.87 21.19 -33.48
CA ALA A 44 2.23 19.77 -33.47
C ALA A 44 2.62 19.27 -32.05
N ASP A 45 3.16 20.16 -31.23
CA ASP A 45 3.74 19.87 -29.91
C ASP A 45 2.78 20.17 -28.75
N PHE A 46 1.54 20.60 -29.07
CA PHE A 46 0.55 20.93 -28.05
C PHE A 46 0.19 19.74 -27.15
N GLY A 47 0.26 18.51 -27.66
CA GLY A 47 -0.03 17.30 -26.89
C GLY A 47 0.94 17.04 -25.74
N THR A 48 2.19 17.49 -25.88
CA THR A 48 3.29 17.16 -24.97
C THR A 48 3.78 18.38 -24.18
N HIS A 49 3.69 19.59 -24.76
CA HIS A 49 4.29 20.79 -24.20
C HIS A 49 3.28 21.85 -23.73
N LEU A 50 2.01 21.76 -24.13
CA LEU A 50 0.96 22.69 -23.69
C LEU A 50 0.41 22.26 -22.33
N THR A 51 1.05 22.71 -21.25
CA THR A 51 0.58 22.49 -19.88
C THR A 51 0.29 23.82 -19.21
N PRO A 52 -0.66 23.90 -18.25
CA PRO A 52 -0.97 25.15 -17.54
C PRO A 52 0.22 25.68 -16.72
N HIS A 53 1.24 24.84 -16.49
CA HIS A 53 2.48 25.21 -15.81
C HIS A 53 3.55 25.76 -16.76
N THR A 54 3.47 25.46 -18.06
CA THR A 54 4.42 25.94 -19.07
C THR A 54 3.96 27.24 -19.74
N LEU A 55 2.66 27.57 -19.68
CA LEU A 55 2.11 28.80 -20.23
C LEU A 55 1.95 29.90 -19.17
N PRO A 56 2.51 31.10 -19.38
CA PRO A 56 2.20 32.26 -18.55
C PRO A 56 0.70 32.56 -18.55
N ALA A 57 0.15 32.96 -17.41
CA ALA A 57 -1.28 33.28 -17.28
C ALA A 57 -1.75 34.36 -18.28
N ALA A 58 -0.89 35.35 -18.57
CA ALA A 58 -1.18 36.38 -19.57
C ALA A 58 -1.42 35.78 -20.97
N THR A 59 -0.61 34.79 -21.35
CA THR A 59 -0.71 34.07 -22.63
C THR A 59 -1.98 33.21 -22.71
N LEU A 60 -2.41 32.67 -21.57
CA LEU A 60 -3.67 31.93 -21.48
C LEU A 60 -4.87 32.84 -21.71
N PHE A 61 -4.90 34.05 -21.13
CA PHE A 61 -5.98 35.01 -21.33
C PHE A 61 -6.00 35.60 -22.75
N THR A 62 -4.84 35.84 -23.36
CA THR A 62 -4.79 36.29 -24.76
C THR A 62 -5.27 35.20 -25.72
N LEU A 63 -4.90 33.94 -25.47
CA LEU A 63 -5.39 32.80 -26.23
C LEU A 63 -6.89 32.58 -26.04
N ALA A 64 -7.40 32.67 -24.82
CA ALA A 64 -8.84 32.58 -24.53
C ALA A 64 -9.63 33.67 -25.27
N ARG A 65 -9.12 34.90 -25.29
CA ARG A 65 -9.71 36.02 -26.03
C ARG A 65 -9.69 35.79 -27.54
N ALA A 66 -8.58 35.30 -28.09
CA ALA A 66 -8.46 34.99 -29.52
C ALA A 66 -9.42 33.86 -29.96
N LEU A 67 -9.68 32.90 -29.07
CA LEU A 67 -10.60 31.79 -29.27
C LEU A 67 -12.05 32.11 -28.88
N ASN A 68 -12.34 33.37 -28.53
CA ASN A 68 -13.64 33.85 -28.08
C ASN A 68 -14.29 32.95 -27.00
N THR A 69 -13.48 32.52 -26.03
CA THR A 69 -13.87 31.61 -24.97
C THR A 69 -13.31 32.08 -23.62
N SER A 70 -13.77 31.49 -22.52
CA SER A 70 -13.20 31.76 -21.21
C SER A 70 -11.92 30.96 -20.97
N ALA A 71 -10.99 31.53 -20.21
CA ALA A 71 -9.77 30.87 -19.76
C ALA A 71 -10.05 29.54 -19.04
N GLU A 72 -11.09 29.52 -18.21
CA GLU A 72 -11.52 28.34 -17.45
C GLU A 72 -12.10 27.26 -18.35
N SER A 73 -12.80 27.63 -19.43
CA SER A 73 -13.34 26.65 -20.38
C SER A 73 -12.24 25.90 -21.14
N LEU A 74 -11.07 26.50 -21.34
CA LEU A 74 -9.91 25.85 -21.97
C LEU A 74 -9.19 24.88 -21.03
N LEU A 75 -9.46 24.97 -19.73
CA LEU A 75 -8.82 24.20 -18.69
C LEU A 75 -9.79 23.14 -18.18
N ARG A 76 -9.55 21.88 -18.57
CA ARG A 76 -10.28 20.77 -17.98
C ARG A 76 -9.63 20.43 -16.64
N GLN A 77 -10.41 20.39 -15.57
CA GLN A 77 -9.98 19.64 -14.38
C GLN A 77 -9.81 18.20 -14.84
N SER A 78 -8.59 17.64 -14.81
CA SER A 78 -8.48 16.18 -14.92
C SER A 78 -9.33 15.64 -13.79
N GLY A 79 -10.46 15.05 -14.13
CA GLY A 79 -11.28 14.37 -13.14
C GLY A 79 -10.35 13.45 -12.35
N PRO A 80 -10.52 13.36 -11.01
CA PRO A 80 -9.72 12.44 -10.22
C PRO A 80 -9.76 11.11 -10.96
N THR A 81 -8.57 10.60 -11.32
CA THR A 81 -8.40 9.35 -12.06
C THR A 81 -9.35 8.36 -11.42
N ARG A 82 -10.48 8.09 -12.08
CA ARG A 82 -11.59 7.37 -11.46
C ARG A 82 -11.05 5.98 -11.21
N ARG A 83 -10.62 5.71 -9.97
CA ARG A 83 -10.35 4.35 -9.52
C ARG A 83 -11.61 3.57 -9.92
N PRO A 84 -11.50 2.54 -10.77
CA PRO A 84 -12.65 1.68 -11.01
C PRO A 84 -13.13 1.23 -9.63
N ALA A 85 -14.43 1.32 -9.40
CA ALA A 85 -15.04 0.84 -8.17
C ALA A 85 -14.57 -0.60 -7.90
N PRO A 86 -14.39 -1.01 -6.63
CA PRO A 86 -13.91 -2.35 -6.29
C PRO A 86 -14.74 -3.48 -6.91
N GLU A 87 -15.99 -3.21 -7.29
CA GLU A 87 -16.90 -4.16 -7.94
C GLU A 87 -16.54 -4.53 -9.39
N ALA A 88 -15.64 -3.78 -10.05
CA ALA A 88 -15.16 -4.07 -11.41
C ALA A 88 -13.68 -4.48 -11.43
N ALA A 89 -13.12 -4.94 -10.32
CA ALA A 89 -11.76 -5.48 -10.30
C ALA A 89 -11.69 -6.71 -11.22
N GLY A 90 -10.90 -6.61 -12.29
CA GLY A 90 -10.68 -7.75 -13.17
C GLY A 90 -10.08 -8.93 -12.40
N HIS A 91 -10.35 -10.16 -12.84
CA HIS A 91 -9.84 -11.37 -12.19
C HIS A 91 -8.32 -11.35 -11.96
N ALA A 92 -7.54 -10.68 -12.81
CA ALA A 92 -6.09 -10.50 -12.61
C ALA A 92 -5.77 -9.60 -11.39
N THR A 93 -6.57 -8.56 -11.14
CA THR A 93 -6.43 -7.68 -9.97
C THR A 93 -6.81 -8.40 -8.69
N VAL A 94 -7.88 -9.21 -8.71
CA VAL A 94 -8.28 -10.05 -7.57
C VAL A 94 -7.19 -11.07 -7.26
N LEU A 95 -6.64 -11.73 -8.28
CA LEU A 95 -5.52 -12.66 -8.13
C LEU A 95 -4.28 -11.97 -7.54
N HIS A 96 -3.95 -10.77 -8.01
CA HIS A 96 -2.82 -9.99 -7.48
C HIS A 96 -3.01 -9.70 -5.98
N ALA A 97 -4.20 -9.24 -5.58
CA ALA A 97 -4.51 -8.99 -4.17
C ALA A 97 -4.42 -10.27 -3.32
N ALA A 98 -4.98 -11.38 -3.80
CA ALA A 98 -4.92 -12.66 -3.10
C ALA A 98 -3.48 -13.15 -2.87
N LEU A 99 -2.60 -12.96 -3.85
CA LEU A 99 -1.19 -13.35 -3.72
C LEU A 99 -0.38 -12.40 -2.82
N LEU A 100 -0.80 -11.15 -2.64
CA LEU A 100 -0.19 -10.24 -1.65
C LEU A 100 -0.54 -10.63 -0.22
N GLU A 101 -1.72 -11.22 0.00
CA GLU A 101 -2.17 -11.70 1.30
C GLU A 101 -1.60 -13.10 1.65
N ALA A 102 -1.61 -14.04 0.70
CA ALA A 102 -1.21 -15.42 0.94
C ALA A 102 0.28 -15.71 0.75
N ASP A 103 1.04 -14.79 0.12
CA ASP A 103 2.43 -14.95 -0.35
C ASP A 103 2.63 -16.17 -1.28
N ARG A 104 2.62 -17.39 -0.74
CA ARG A 104 2.81 -18.66 -1.44
C ARG A 104 1.67 -19.62 -1.16
N ILE A 105 1.00 -20.09 -2.21
CA ILE A 105 -0.15 -20.98 -2.09
C ILE A 105 -0.18 -21.99 -3.24
N HIS A 106 -0.75 -23.18 -3.00
CA HIS A 106 -0.99 -24.15 -4.06
C HIS A 106 -2.07 -23.62 -5.02
N PRO A 107 -1.95 -23.79 -6.35
CA PRO A 107 -2.94 -23.26 -7.29
C PRO A 107 -4.37 -23.79 -7.03
N ASP A 108 -4.51 -25.05 -6.61
CA ASP A 108 -5.82 -25.63 -6.30
C ASP A 108 -6.44 -25.02 -5.02
N ASP A 109 -5.64 -24.78 -3.99
CA ASP A 109 -6.10 -24.14 -2.75
C ASP A 109 -6.52 -22.70 -3.01
N LEU A 110 -5.78 -21.99 -3.87
CA LEU A 110 -6.12 -20.64 -4.30
C LEU A 110 -7.39 -20.62 -5.16
N ALA A 111 -7.55 -21.58 -6.08
CA ALA A 111 -8.77 -21.73 -6.87
C ALA A 111 -9.98 -21.99 -5.96
N SER A 112 -9.82 -22.85 -4.95
CA SER A 112 -10.84 -23.15 -3.96
C SER A 112 -11.21 -21.93 -3.12
N ALA A 113 -10.22 -21.22 -2.58
CA ALA A 113 -10.42 -20.02 -1.76
C ALA A 113 -11.07 -18.86 -2.52
N LEU A 114 -10.82 -18.76 -3.83
CA LEU A 114 -11.44 -17.75 -4.70
C LEU A 114 -12.76 -18.22 -5.33
N GLU A 115 -13.19 -19.46 -5.07
CA GLU A 115 -14.35 -20.10 -5.71
C GLU A 115 -14.26 -20.09 -7.25
N TRP A 116 -13.06 -20.30 -7.79
CA TRP A 116 -12.76 -20.24 -9.21
C TRP A 116 -12.52 -21.62 -9.82
N THR A 117 -12.85 -21.76 -11.10
CA THR A 117 -12.44 -22.93 -11.88
C THR A 117 -10.94 -22.85 -12.22
N PRO A 118 -10.25 -23.98 -12.39
CA PRO A 118 -8.82 -23.99 -12.77
C PRO A 118 -8.54 -23.21 -14.06
N HIS A 119 -9.46 -23.27 -15.04
CA HIS A 119 -9.35 -22.49 -16.27
C HIS A 119 -9.42 -20.97 -16.01
N ARG A 120 -10.31 -20.52 -15.12
CA ARG A 120 -10.42 -19.11 -14.75
C ARG A 120 -9.15 -18.63 -14.06
N LEU A 121 -8.61 -19.42 -13.13
CA LEU A 121 -7.33 -19.12 -12.47
C LEU A 121 -6.20 -19.01 -13.49
N LYS A 122 -6.09 -19.97 -14.42
CA LYS A 122 -5.07 -19.95 -15.48
C LYS A 122 -5.17 -18.69 -16.34
N ARG A 123 -6.38 -18.28 -16.75
CA ARG A 123 -6.61 -17.05 -17.53
C ARG A 123 -6.27 -15.79 -16.73
N ALA A 124 -6.59 -15.75 -15.44
CA ALA A 124 -6.24 -14.65 -14.56
C ALA A 124 -4.71 -14.56 -14.37
N ALA A 125 -4.04 -15.70 -14.19
CA ALA A 125 -2.59 -15.80 -14.03
C ALA A 125 -1.84 -15.37 -15.30
N THR A 126 -2.28 -15.80 -16.50
CA THR A 126 -1.67 -15.35 -17.75
C THR A 126 -1.85 -13.86 -17.98
N THR A 127 -3.04 -13.34 -17.67
CA THR A 127 -3.32 -11.91 -17.74
C THR A 127 -2.44 -11.15 -16.74
N LEU A 128 -2.32 -11.62 -15.50
CA LEU A 128 -1.48 -11.00 -14.48
C LEU A 128 0.01 -11.03 -14.86
N ALA A 129 0.51 -12.15 -15.37
CA ALA A 129 1.88 -12.27 -15.85
C ALA A 129 2.18 -11.24 -16.95
N ALA A 130 1.30 -11.09 -17.94
CA ALA A 130 1.46 -10.09 -19.00
C ALA A 130 1.46 -8.63 -18.48
N HIS A 131 0.68 -8.33 -17.42
CA HIS A 131 0.73 -7.01 -16.78
C HIS A 131 2.04 -6.78 -16.01
N LEU A 132 2.58 -7.83 -15.38
CA LEU A 132 3.81 -7.78 -14.59
C LEU A 132 5.08 -7.81 -15.44
N ASP A 133 5.01 -8.26 -16.70
CA ASP A 133 6.14 -8.23 -17.64
C ASP A 133 6.44 -6.81 -18.19
N GLN A 134 5.68 -5.80 -17.77
CA GLN A 134 5.95 -4.40 -18.11
C GLN A 134 7.24 -3.91 -17.41
N PRO A 135 8.07 -3.07 -18.07
CA PRO A 135 9.38 -2.66 -17.55
C PRO A 135 9.33 -1.85 -16.24
N SER A 136 8.15 -1.35 -15.85
CA SER A 136 7.91 -0.61 -14.61
C SER A 136 7.42 -1.49 -13.44
N SER A 137 7.23 -2.79 -13.64
CA SER A 137 6.72 -3.67 -12.59
C SER A 137 7.86 -4.14 -11.66
N PRO A 138 7.74 -3.99 -10.33
CA PRO A 138 8.73 -4.53 -9.39
C PRO A 138 8.58 -6.04 -9.14
N HIS A 139 7.44 -6.62 -9.52
CA HIS A 139 7.08 -8.01 -9.25
C HIS A 139 6.96 -8.81 -10.54
N ARG A 140 7.18 -10.12 -10.41
CA ARG A 140 6.95 -11.16 -11.40
C ARG A 140 6.12 -12.27 -10.78
N LEU A 141 5.18 -12.81 -11.55
CA LEU A 141 4.42 -13.99 -11.15
C LEU A 141 5.25 -15.26 -11.42
N LEU A 142 5.43 -16.10 -10.40
CA LEU A 142 5.92 -17.46 -10.55
C LEU A 142 4.75 -18.42 -10.34
N HIS A 143 4.42 -19.17 -11.39
CA HIS A 143 3.36 -20.16 -11.38
C HIS A 143 3.97 -21.50 -11.78
N THR A 144 4.10 -22.41 -10.82
CA THR A 144 4.45 -23.82 -11.01
C THR A 144 3.22 -24.68 -10.70
N ASP A 145 3.30 -25.97 -11.02
CA ASP A 145 2.20 -26.91 -10.74
C ASP A 145 1.88 -27.03 -9.24
N THR A 146 2.84 -26.66 -8.38
CA THR A 146 2.75 -26.83 -6.92
C THR A 146 2.63 -25.52 -6.15
N VAL A 147 3.03 -24.38 -6.73
CA VAL A 147 3.05 -23.09 -6.04
C VAL A 147 2.80 -21.95 -7.02
N ILE A 148 1.90 -21.06 -6.63
CA ILE A 148 1.75 -19.74 -7.25
C ILE A 148 2.10 -18.66 -6.22
N HIS A 149 3.00 -17.74 -6.60
CA HIS A 149 3.41 -16.62 -5.75
C HIS A 149 3.97 -15.44 -6.56
N LEU A 150 4.00 -14.28 -5.92
CA LEU A 150 4.68 -13.10 -6.45
C LEU A 150 6.13 -13.07 -5.97
N THR A 151 7.06 -12.76 -6.87
CA THR A 151 8.47 -12.58 -6.54
C THR A 151 8.99 -11.26 -7.08
N THR A 152 10.01 -10.69 -6.45
CA THR A 152 10.67 -9.48 -6.98
C THR A 152 11.49 -9.81 -8.22
N ILE A 153 11.54 -8.92 -9.21
CA ILE A 153 12.41 -9.12 -10.38
C ILE A 153 13.88 -9.24 -9.92
N PRO A 154 14.61 -10.28 -10.41
CA PRO A 154 16.02 -10.45 -10.08
C PRO A 154 16.83 -9.21 -10.44
N GLY A 155 17.64 -8.73 -9.49
CA GLY A 155 18.56 -7.60 -9.73
C GLY A 155 18.00 -6.22 -9.37
N LEU A 156 16.69 -6.08 -9.09
CA LEU A 156 16.13 -4.80 -8.60
C LEU A 156 16.69 -4.41 -7.23
N LEU A 157 16.84 -5.38 -6.33
CA LEU A 157 17.50 -5.19 -5.03
C LEU A 157 18.96 -5.62 -5.14
N GLY A 158 19.88 -4.70 -4.85
CA GLY A 158 21.31 -4.99 -4.74
C GLY A 158 21.64 -5.86 -3.52
N PRO A 159 22.82 -6.51 -3.48
CA PRO A 159 23.20 -7.41 -2.39
C PRO A 159 23.22 -6.69 -1.03
N LYS A 160 23.69 -5.44 -0.98
CA LYS A 160 23.69 -4.62 0.24
C LYS A 160 22.27 -4.31 0.74
N GLN A 161 21.34 -4.00 -0.16
CA GLN A 161 19.94 -3.72 0.22
C GLN A 161 19.25 -4.98 0.77
N ARG A 162 19.47 -6.13 0.12
CA ARG A 162 18.96 -7.42 0.63
C ARG A 162 19.56 -7.75 2.00
N GLN A 163 20.87 -7.56 2.17
CA GLN A 163 21.53 -7.79 3.45
C GLN A 163 21.00 -6.86 4.53
N ASN A 164 20.75 -5.59 4.23
CA ASN A 164 20.16 -4.64 5.18
C ASN A 164 18.74 -5.07 5.59
N LEU A 165 17.89 -5.43 4.63
CA LEU A 165 16.54 -5.94 4.91
C LEU A 165 16.58 -7.21 5.77
N HIS A 166 17.52 -8.11 5.49
CA HIS A 166 17.74 -9.31 6.30
C HIS A 166 18.20 -8.98 7.72
N ASN A 167 19.24 -8.14 7.85
CA ASN A 167 19.79 -7.71 9.15
C ASN A 167 18.79 -6.92 10.00
N SER A 168 17.84 -6.24 9.36
CA SER A 168 16.76 -5.52 10.04
C SER A 168 15.59 -6.42 10.44
N GLY A 169 15.57 -7.69 10.04
CA GLY A 169 14.46 -8.60 10.33
C GLY A 169 13.20 -8.36 9.49
N HIS A 170 13.22 -7.45 8.51
CA HIS A 170 12.05 -7.14 7.67
C HIS A 170 11.86 -8.08 6.46
N THR A 171 12.57 -9.20 6.44
CA THR A 171 12.40 -10.25 5.42
C THR A 171 11.64 -11.43 6.00
N ALA A 172 10.72 -12.00 5.21
CA ALA A 172 10.07 -13.29 5.46
C ALA A 172 11.04 -14.49 5.35
N ALA A 173 12.35 -14.25 5.49
CA ALA A 173 13.36 -15.29 5.48
C ALA A 173 13.23 -16.15 6.74
N SER A 174 13.52 -17.44 6.61
CA SER A 174 13.64 -18.35 7.74
C SER A 174 14.57 -17.78 8.82
N LEU A 175 14.25 -18.09 10.08
CA LEU A 175 15.07 -17.68 11.21
C LEU A 175 16.50 -18.19 11.03
N ALA A 176 17.48 -17.29 11.20
CA ALA A 176 18.87 -17.72 11.27
C ALA A 176 19.05 -18.62 12.51
N PRO A 177 20.02 -19.55 12.54
CA PRO A 177 20.21 -20.45 13.68
C PRO A 177 20.34 -19.74 15.03
N GLY A 178 21.00 -18.58 15.07
CA GLY A 178 21.10 -17.76 16.27
C GLY A 178 19.78 -17.13 16.72
N GLU A 179 18.92 -16.74 15.78
CA GLU A 179 17.59 -16.19 16.04
C GLU A 179 16.64 -17.30 16.54
N ALA A 180 16.68 -18.47 15.90
CA ALA A 180 15.93 -19.64 16.34
C ALA A 180 16.33 -20.07 17.76
N ALA A 181 17.63 -20.11 18.07
CA ALA A 181 18.11 -20.42 19.41
C ALA A 181 17.64 -19.39 20.45
N ALA A 182 17.61 -18.10 20.11
CA ALA A 182 17.12 -17.05 20.99
C ALA A 182 15.61 -17.19 21.26
N VAL A 183 14.80 -17.46 20.24
CA VAL A 183 13.36 -17.74 20.41
C VAL A 183 13.13 -18.97 21.28
N THR A 184 13.88 -20.06 21.05
CA THR A 184 13.77 -21.27 21.89
C THR A 184 14.13 -20.99 23.34
N ARG A 185 15.17 -20.20 23.61
CA ARG A 185 15.53 -19.79 24.98
C ARG A 185 14.43 -18.95 25.63
N LEU A 186 13.81 -18.04 24.88
CA LEU A 186 12.67 -17.25 25.36
C LEU A 186 11.45 -18.11 25.70
N LEU A 187 11.11 -19.06 24.84
CA LEU A 187 10.03 -20.01 25.09
C LEU A 187 10.35 -20.88 26.32
N HIS A 188 11.59 -21.36 26.43
CA HIS A 188 12.03 -22.11 27.60
C HIS A 188 11.94 -21.27 28.89
N HIS A 189 12.35 -19.98 28.86
CA HIS A 189 12.18 -19.06 29.99
C HIS A 189 10.70 -18.93 30.37
N THR A 190 9.78 -18.75 29.42
CA THR A 190 8.35 -18.61 29.76
C THR A 190 7.80 -19.84 30.49
N VAL A 191 8.35 -21.02 30.21
CA VAL A 191 7.94 -22.28 30.87
C VAL A 191 8.68 -22.53 32.19
N THR A 192 9.95 -22.13 32.30
CA THR A 192 10.85 -22.55 33.39
C THR A 192 11.34 -21.43 34.31
N GLY A 193 11.10 -20.16 33.98
CA GLY A 193 11.48 -18.99 34.78
C GLY A 193 12.98 -18.68 34.85
N LEU A 194 13.81 -19.27 33.97
CA LEU A 194 15.26 -19.08 33.94
C LEU A 194 15.67 -17.82 33.15
N PRO A 195 16.65 -17.02 33.60
CA PRO A 195 17.02 -15.75 32.96
C PRO A 195 17.48 -15.93 31.51
N ALA A 196 16.97 -15.07 30.62
CA ALA A 196 17.27 -15.11 29.20
C ALA A 196 18.56 -14.35 28.91
N ASP A 197 19.63 -15.06 28.55
CA ASP A 197 20.84 -14.45 28.02
C ASP A 197 20.68 -14.28 26.49
N MET A 198 20.47 -13.04 26.06
CA MET A 198 20.24 -12.69 24.66
C MET A 198 21.15 -11.56 24.22
N SER A 199 21.69 -11.72 23.01
CA SER A 199 22.51 -10.67 22.40
C SER A 199 21.65 -9.44 22.09
N PRO A 200 22.14 -8.22 22.39
CA PRO A 200 21.41 -6.97 22.13
C PRO A 200 21.10 -6.76 20.64
N GLU A 201 21.86 -7.39 19.73
CA GLU A 201 21.61 -7.31 18.28
C GLU A 201 20.42 -8.16 17.82
N GLN A 202 20.04 -9.19 18.59
CA GLN A 202 18.97 -10.13 18.22
C GLN A 202 17.58 -9.61 18.60
N ILE A 203 17.48 -8.84 19.68
CA ILE A 203 16.24 -8.26 20.18
C ILE A 203 15.50 -7.43 19.11
N PRO A 204 16.11 -6.42 18.45
CA PRO A 204 15.42 -5.64 17.43
C PRO A 204 15.03 -6.47 16.21
N ARG A 205 15.81 -7.51 15.85
CA ARG A 205 15.47 -8.41 14.73
C ARG A 205 14.23 -9.24 15.00
N LEU A 206 14.15 -9.84 16.19
CA LEU A 206 13.00 -10.63 16.60
C LEU A 206 11.76 -9.76 16.81
N ALA A 207 11.92 -8.55 17.34
CA ALA A 207 10.84 -7.56 17.46
C ALA A 207 10.29 -7.13 16.09
N ASN A 208 11.18 -6.82 15.13
CA ASN A 208 10.78 -6.46 13.77
C ASN A 208 10.07 -7.59 13.02
N ARG A 209 10.35 -8.84 13.40
CA ARG A 209 9.64 -10.04 12.93
C ARG A 209 8.35 -10.35 13.70
N ARG A 210 7.94 -9.48 14.64
CA ARG A 210 6.77 -9.66 15.51
C ARG A 210 6.81 -10.95 16.34
N LEU A 211 8.01 -11.43 16.65
CA LEU A 211 8.21 -12.61 17.50
C LEU A 211 8.31 -12.25 18.99
N LEU A 212 8.48 -10.95 19.31
CA LEU A 212 8.51 -10.43 20.67
C LEU A 212 7.27 -9.58 20.97
N ALA A 213 6.83 -9.57 22.22
CA ALA A 213 5.76 -8.71 22.69
C ALA A 213 6.19 -7.22 22.72
N PRO A 214 5.31 -6.28 22.33
CA PRO A 214 5.64 -4.85 22.24
C PRO A 214 5.67 -4.11 23.59
N SER A 215 5.17 -4.73 24.67
CA SER A 215 5.01 -4.09 25.98
C SER A 215 5.61 -4.96 27.09
N GLY A 216 6.88 -4.74 27.41
CA GLY A 216 7.57 -5.33 28.55
C GLY A 216 8.96 -4.76 28.71
N GLU A 217 9.41 -4.58 29.96
CA GLU A 217 10.80 -4.20 30.26
C GLU A 217 11.80 -5.30 29.88
N GLN A 218 11.31 -6.54 29.75
CA GLN A 218 12.08 -7.70 29.33
C GLN A 218 11.53 -8.28 28.02
N PRO A 219 12.41 -8.77 27.13
CA PRO A 219 11.97 -9.39 25.90
C PRO A 219 11.22 -10.69 26.21
N ALA A 220 9.96 -10.75 25.81
CA ALA A 220 9.09 -11.91 25.95
C ALA A 220 8.56 -12.34 24.58
N PRO A 221 8.31 -13.63 24.33
CA PRO A 221 7.72 -14.09 23.08
C PRO A 221 6.33 -13.48 22.88
N HIS A 222 5.99 -13.16 21.64
CA HIS A 222 4.68 -12.61 21.30
C HIS A 222 3.56 -13.61 21.63
N PRO A 223 2.40 -13.18 22.15
CA PRO A 223 1.30 -14.08 22.51
C PRO A 223 0.82 -14.95 21.34
N ASP A 224 0.82 -14.42 20.12
CA ASP A 224 0.47 -15.22 18.93
C ASP A 224 1.46 -16.37 18.66
N VAL A 225 2.75 -16.19 19.00
CA VAL A 225 3.75 -17.26 18.92
C VAL A 225 3.45 -18.34 19.96
N LEU A 226 3.09 -17.93 21.18
CA LEU A 226 2.68 -18.87 22.23
C LEU A 226 1.40 -19.62 21.85
N PHE A 227 0.41 -18.92 21.29
CA PHE A 227 -0.83 -19.54 20.81
C PHE A 227 -0.58 -20.51 19.67
N ALA A 228 0.20 -20.12 18.65
CA ALA A 228 0.54 -20.99 17.52
C ALA A 228 1.26 -22.28 17.95
N LEU A 229 2.03 -22.22 19.05
CA LEU A 229 2.70 -23.37 19.65
C LEU A 229 1.85 -24.13 20.67
N GLY A 230 0.59 -23.73 20.89
CA GLY A 230 -0.30 -24.34 21.87
C GLY A 230 0.08 -24.09 23.34
N LEU A 231 0.95 -23.11 23.59
CA LEU A 231 1.42 -22.72 24.92
C LEU A 231 0.52 -21.68 25.59
N ALA A 232 -0.45 -21.12 24.88
CA ALA A 232 -1.45 -20.19 25.38
C ALA A 232 -2.86 -20.54 24.86
N ALA A 233 -3.88 -20.22 25.65
CA ALA A 233 -5.27 -20.63 25.38
C ALA A 233 -6.00 -19.75 24.34
N HIS A 234 -5.57 -18.50 24.12
CA HIS A 234 -6.27 -17.57 23.21
C HIS A 234 -5.27 -16.71 22.42
N PRO A 235 -5.48 -16.51 21.10
CA PRO A 235 -4.73 -15.52 20.34
C PRO A 235 -5.21 -14.12 20.69
N LEU A 236 -4.34 -13.11 20.65
CA LEU A 236 -4.81 -11.73 20.77
C LEU A 236 -5.44 -11.31 19.43
N THR A 237 -6.75 -11.06 19.44
CA THR A 237 -7.37 -10.31 18.35
C THR A 237 -6.79 -8.91 18.36
N ARG A 238 -6.19 -8.51 17.23
CA ARG A 238 -5.58 -7.20 17.00
C ARG A 238 -6.58 -6.08 17.33
N THR A 239 -6.48 -5.48 18.52
CA THR A 239 -7.24 -4.29 18.89
C THR A 239 -6.52 -3.07 18.32
N GLU A 240 -6.95 -2.60 17.16
CA GLU A 240 -6.74 -1.21 16.76
C GLU A 240 -7.64 -0.29 17.59
N ALA A 241 -7.12 0.91 17.87
CA ALA A 241 -7.71 2.04 18.58
C ALA A 241 -7.68 1.99 20.11
N ALA A 242 -6.53 2.44 20.64
CA ALA A 242 -6.56 3.35 21.78
C ALA A 242 -7.46 4.55 21.42
N ALA A 243 -8.61 4.64 22.09
CA ALA A 243 -9.28 5.91 22.32
C ALA A 243 -8.93 6.34 23.74
N ASP A 244 -8.23 7.46 23.86
CA ASP A 244 -8.03 8.21 25.10
C ASP A 244 -9.37 8.45 25.82
N GLY A 245 -9.31 8.41 27.16
CA GLY A 245 -10.44 8.34 28.11
C GLY A 245 -11.33 9.60 28.25
N PRO A 246 -11.93 9.91 29.44
CA PRO A 246 -11.66 9.36 30.77
C PRO A 246 -12.90 9.00 31.64
N ALA A 247 -12.61 8.35 32.78
CA ALA A 247 -13.30 8.40 34.07
C ALA A 247 -14.82 8.11 34.17
N SER A 248 -15.15 6.96 34.78
CA SER A 248 -16.02 6.95 35.96
C SER A 248 -15.71 5.77 36.87
N ALA A 249 -15.44 6.13 38.13
CA ALA A 249 -15.10 5.26 39.24
C ALA A 249 -16.34 4.45 39.73
N PRO A 250 -16.17 3.51 40.67
CA PRO A 250 -17.03 2.35 40.84
C PRO A 250 -18.28 2.65 41.69
N ALA A 251 -19.42 2.09 41.30
CA ALA A 251 -20.55 1.99 42.22
C ALA A 251 -20.33 0.79 43.15
N ALA A 252 -19.85 1.08 44.35
CA ALA A 252 -19.86 0.19 45.49
C ALA A 252 -21.31 -0.21 45.83
N ALA A 253 -21.61 -1.51 45.81
CA ALA A 253 -22.79 -2.06 46.46
C ALA A 253 -22.40 -2.50 47.88
N THR A 254 -22.67 -1.66 48.85
CA THR A 254 -22.58 -1.99 50.28
C THR A 254 -23.81 -2.86 50.65
N PRO A 255 -23.65 -4.05 51.26
CA PRO A 255 -24.73 -4.70 52.05
C PRO A 255 -24.81 -3.99 53.44
N PRO A 256 -25.72 -4.25 54.42
CA PRO A 256 -26.50 -5.45 54.79
C PRO A 256 -27.90 -5.00 55.42
N PRO A 257 -28.53 -5.53 56.51
CA PRO A 257 -28.29 -6.72 57.37
C PRO A 257 -29.63 -7.44 57.83
N PRO A 258 -29.75 -8.11 59.01
CA PRO A 258 -30.31 -9.46 59.10
C PRO A 258 -31.63 -9.56 59.90
N GLY A 259 -32.38 -10.65 59.68
CA GLY A 259 -33.23 -11.33 60.66
C GLY A 259 -34.39 -10.59 61.35
N ALA A 260 -35.62 -11.09 61.14
CA ALA A 260 -36.64 -11.10 62.19
C ALA A 260 -37.58 -12.32 61.98
N ARG A 261 -37.39 -13.30 62.87
CA ARG A 261 -38.32 -14.34 63.37
C ARG A 261 -39.22 -15.09 62.38
#